data_AF-A0AAD5UGN3-F1
#
_entry.id   AF-A0AAD5UGN3-F1
#
_cell.length_a   1.000
_cell.length_b   1.000
_cell.length_c   1.000
_cell.angle_alpha   90.00
_cell.angle_beta   90.00
_cell.angle_gamma   90.00
#
_symmetry.space_group_name_H-M   'P 1'
#
loop_
_entity.id
_entity.type
_entity.pdbx_description
1 polymer ?
#
loop_
_entity_poly.entity_id
_entity_poly.type
_entity_poly.pdbx_seq_one_letter_code
_entity_poly.pdbx_strand_id
1 'polypeptide(L)'
;MEGQPDINKRQQESEQEAQKIKELQAQAEQQQADELARHEIDSRSIYIGNVDYSATPEEIQAHFQSCGTINRVTILCDKYTGHPKGFAYVEFADVQSVKNSIALHETMFKNRVITVSSKRTNVPFFMRGRGRGRGRGFPRGRARGTFRGRRGFHQPY
;
A
#
# COMPACT_ATOMS: atom_id res chain seq x y z
N MET A 1 -13.67 -59.75 21.69
CA MET A 1 -13.82 -58.51 22.47
C MET A 1 -13.08 -57.43 21.69
N GLU A 2 -13.73 -56.76 20.74
CA GLU A 2 -13.03 -55.82 19.85
C GLU A 2 -13.85 -54.53 19.69
N GLY A 3 -13.37 -53.49 20.36
CA GLY A 3 -13.88 -52.12 20.34
C GLY A 3 -13.13 -51.39 21.45
N GLN A 4 -12.52 -50.22 21.27
CA GLN A 4 -12.66 -49.19 20.24
C GLN A 4 -11.30 -48.43 20.18
N PRO A 5 -10.49 -48.54 19.12
CA PRO A 5 -9.30 -47.70 18.95
C PRO A 5 -9.59 -46.36 18.24
N ASP A 6 -10.76 -46.20 17.61
CA ASP A 6 -11.05 -45.10 16.68
C ASP A 6 -11.42 -43.77 17.36
N ILE A 7 -11.87 -43.79 18.62
CA ILE A 7 -12.32 -42.60 19.34
C ILE A 7 -11.12 -41.71 19.71
N ASN A 8 -10.00 -42.32 20.07
CA ASN A 8 -8.80 -41.61 20.53
C ASN A 8 -8.07 -40.90 19.36
N LYS A 9 -8.10 -41.49 18.16
CA LYS A 9 -7.53 -40.87 16.93
C LYS A 9 -8.31 -39.64 16.48
N ARG A 10 -9.65 -39.70 16.47
CA ARG A 10 -10.49 -38.55 16.13
C ARG A 10 -10.34 -37.40 17.12
N GLN A 11 -10.17 -37.71 18.41
CA GLN A 11 -9.90 -36.70 19.43
C GLN A 11 -8.55 -36.03 19.20
N GLN A 12 -7.49 -36.80 18.95
CA GLN A 12 -6.16 -36.25 18.65
C GLN A 12 -6.12 -35.41 17.36
N GLU A 13 -6.80 -35.83 16.30
CA GLU A 13 -6.91 -35.04 15.06
C GLU A 13 -7.64 -33.72 15.30
N SER A 14 -8.75 -33.75 16.05
CA SER A 14 -9.50 -32.54 16.39
C SER A 14 -8.71 -31.57 17.29
N GLU A 15 -7.92 -32.10 18.22
CA GLU A 15 -7.03 -31.30 19.08
C GLU A 15 -5.88 -30.68 18.29
N GLN A 16 -5.31 -31.39 17.33
CA GLN A 16 -4.27 -30.87 16.43
C GLN A 16 -4.82 -29.81 15.46
N GLU A 17 -6.03 -30.00 14.94
CA GLU A 17 -6.70 -29.01 14.11
C GLU A 17 -7.03 -27.75 14.92
N ALA A 18 -7.52 -27.90 16.15
CA ALA A 18 -7.76 -26.77 17.05
C ALA A 18 -6.47 -26.02 17.42
N GLN A 19 -5.37 -26.74 17.65
CA GLN A 19 -4.05 -26.14 17.89
C GLN A 19 -3.54 -25.36 16.68
N LYS A 20 -3.64 -25.92 15.47
CA LYS A 20 -3.27 -25.22 14.23
C LYS A 20 -4.14 -24.00 13.96
N ILE A 21 -5.45 -24.09 14.19
CA ILE A 21 -6.36 -22.95 14.04
C ILE A 21 -5.99 -21.84 15.03
N LYS A 22 -5.65 -22.19 16.27
CA LYS A 22 -5.24 -21.24 17.29
C LYS A 22 -3.88 -20.59 16.99
N GLU A 23 -2.91 -21.34 16.49
CA GLU A 23 -1.63 -20.79 16.02
C GLU A 23 -1.81 -19.86 14.81
N LEU A 24 -2.62 -20.27 13.84
CA LEU A 24 -2.93 -19.45 12.67
C LEU A 24 -3.67 -18.16 13.05
N GLN A 25 -4.59 -18.22 14.01
CA GLN A 25 -5.26 -17.04 14.56
C GLN A 25 -4.27 -16.12 15.28
N ALA A 26 -3.40 -16.67 16.14
CA ALA A 26 -2.39 -15.87 16.84
C ALA A 26 -1.41 -15.19 15.86
N GLN A 27 -0.97 -15.91 14.82
CA GLN A 27 -0.13 -15.35 13.76
C GLN A 27 -0.86 -14.25 12.97
N ALA A 28 -2.14 -14.45 12.67
CA ALA A 28 -2.95 -13.45 11.97
C ALA A 28 -3.18 -12.20 12.82
N GLU A 29 -3.46 -12.34 14.12
CA GLU A 29 -3.60 -11.21 15.05
C GLU A 29 -2.28 -10.45 15.21
N GLN A 30 -1.16 -11.17 15.28
CA GLN A 30 0.16 -10.56 15.39
C GLN A 30 0.55 -9.80 14.11
N GLN A 31 0.25 -10.36 12.93
CA GLN A 31 0.40 -9.67 11.65
C GLN A 31 -0.50 -8.44 11.53
N GLN A 32 -1.74 -8.52 12.01
CA GLN A 32 -2.66 -7.39 12.02
C GLN A 32 -2.18 -6.27 12.94
N ALA A 33 -1.70 -6.60 14.14
CA ALA A 33 -1.14 -5.61 15.07
C ALA A 33 0.08 -4.90 14.48
N ASP A 34 0.99 -5.64 13.84
CA ASP A 34 2.16 -5.08 13.17
C ASP A 34 1.78 -4.17 11.99
N GLU A 35 0.75 -4.54 11.23
CA GLU A 35 0.25 -3.75 10.11
C GLU A 35 -0.38 -2.43 10.59
N LEU A 36 -1.21 -2.48 11.63
CA LEU A 36 -1.80 -1.30 12.25
C LEU A 36 -0.74 -0.35 12.79
N ALA A 37 0.26 -0.88 13.52
CA ALA A 37 1.37 -0.07 14.04
C ALA A 37 2.17 0.61 12.92
N ARG A 38 2.46 -0.11 11.83
CA ARG A 38 3.11 0.47 10.64
C ARG A 38 2.26 1.56 10.01
N HIS A 39 0.95 1.35 9.90
CA HIS A 39 0.03 2.33 9.33
C HIS A 39 -0.06 3.60 10.19
N GLU A 40 -0.04 3.48 11.52
CA GLU A 40 0.02 4.64 12.42
C GLU A 40 1.33 5.43 12.30
N ILE A 41 2.46 4.72 12.17
CA ILE A 41 3.75 5.36 11.91
C ILE A 41 3.73 6.05 10.55
N ASP A 42 3.23 5.39 9.51
CA ASP A 42 3.09 5.95 8.17
C ASP A 42 2.22 7.21 8.15
N SER A 43 1.12 7.20 8.91
CA SER A 43 0.20 8.34 9.04
C SER A 43 0.86 9.55 9.72
N ARG A 44 1.88 9.32 10.56
CA ARG A 44 2.70 10.35 11.20
C ARG A 44 4.02 10.61 10.48
N SER A 45 4.20 10.04 9.30
CA SER A 45 5.44 10.15 8.54
C SER A 45 5.25 10.99 7.29
N ILE A 46 6.34 11.63 6.88
CA ILE A 46 6.44 12.33 5.60
C ILE A 46 7.48 11.70 4.69
N TYR A 47 7.24 11.89 3.41
CA TYR A 47 8.18 11.67 2.33
C TYR A 47 8.75 13.02 1.89
N ILE A 48 10.07 13.08 1.80
CA ILE A 48 10.82 14.22 1.30
C ILE A 48 11.56 13.78 0.03
N GLY A 49 11.28 14.46 -1.07
CA GLY A 49 11.89 14.26 -2.37
C GLY A 49 12.80 15.39 -2.79
N ASN A 50 13.67 15.09 -3.75
CA ASN A 50 14.68 16.00 -4.29
C ASN A 50 15.67 16.54 -3.24
N VAL A 51 15.92 15.75 -2.18
CA VAL A 51 16.90 16.08 -1.15
C VAL A 51 18.30 16.01 -1.74
N ASP A 52 19.18 16.91 -1.30
CA ASP A 52 20.57 16.90 -1.74
C ASP A 52 21.32 15.62 -1.32
N TYR A 53 22.24 15.16 -2.17
CA TYR A 53 22.99 13.92 -1.93
C TYR A 53 23.96 14.03 -0.74
N SER A 54 24.37 15.24 -0.38
CA SER A 54 25.21 15.51 0.80
C SER A 54 24.40 15.76 2.08
N ALA A 55 23.07 15.64 2.03
CA ALA A 55 22.23 15.92 3.19
C ALA A 55 22.47 14.91 4.31
N THR A 56 22.67 15.41 5.52
CA THR A 56 22.77 14.58 6.72
C THR A 56 21.40 14.45 7.39
N PRO A 57 21.14 13.36 8.15
CA PRO A 57 19.89 13.25 8.89
C PRO A 57 19.70 14.39 9.90
N GLU A 58 20.80 14.91 10.47
CA GLU A 58 20.80 16.03 11.42
C GLU A 58 20.31 17.33 10.77
N GLU A 59 20.72 17.62 9.54
CA GLU A 59 20.27 18.82 8.81
C GLU A 59 18.78 18.74 8.45
N ILE A 60 18.31 17.56 8.02
CA ILE A 60 16.89 17.32 7.75
C ILE A 60 16.11 17.48 9.05
N GLN A 61 16.61 16.91 10.15
CA GLN A 61 15.99 17.04 11.46
C GLN A 61 15.86 18.52 11.85
N ALA A 62 16.95 19.29 11.77
CA ALA A 62 16.95 20.71 12.09
C ALA A 62 15.96 21.52 11.24
N HIS A 63 15.84 21.21 9.94
CA HIS A 63 14.90 21.89 9.05
C HIS A 63 13.44 21.65 9.46
N PHE A 64 13.09 20.40 9.78
CA PHE A 64 11.72 20.00 10.12
C PHE A 64 11.39 20.08 11.62
N GLN A 65 12.37 20.39 12.48
CA GLN A 65 12.17 20.52 13.92
C GLN A 65 11.24 21.68 14.29
N SER A 66 11.15 22.70 13.43
CA SER A 66 10.18 23.80 13.57
C SER A 66 8.72 23.35 13.38
N CYS A 67 8.47 22.26 12.63
CA CYS A 67 7.14 21.74 12.38
C CYS A 67 6.61 20.85 13.52
N GLY A 68 7.50 20.23 14.29
CA GLY A 68 7.18 19.38 15.44
C GLY A 68 8.30 18.45 15.87
N THR A 69 8.02 17.59 16.85
CA THR A 69 8.98 16.62 17.40
C THR A 69 9.17 15.42 16.48
N ILE A 70 10.43 15.15 16.12
CA ILE A 70 10.84 14.08 15.20
C ILE A 70 11.30 12.87 16.03
N ASN A 71 10.74 11.70 15.70
CA ASN A 71 11.15 10.41 16.30
C ASN A 71 12.31 9.78 15.53
N ARG A 72 12.25 9.81 14.20
CA ARG A 72 13.22 9.13 13.36
C ARG A 72 13.37 9.79 11.99
N VAL A 73 14.59 9.85 11.49
CA VAL A 73 14.91 10.25 10.11
C VAL A 73 15.57 9.07 9.40
N THR A 74 15.13 8.76 8.19
CA THR A 74 15.67 7.67 7.36
C THR A 74 15.93 8.18 5.95
N ILE A 75 17.19 8.26 5.55
CA ILE A 75 17.59 8.62 4.18
C ILE A 75 17.68 7.34 3.36
N LEU A 76 17.00 7.31 2.21
CA LEU A 76 16.97 6.13 1.36
C LEU A 76 18.13 6.17 0.35
N CYS A 77 19.09 5.27 0.56
CA CYS A 77 20.20 5.04 -0.35
C CYS A 77 19.92 3.87 -1.29
N ASP A 78 20.50 3.91 -2.48
CA ASP A 78 20.45 2.79 -3.41
C ASP A 78 21.24 1.60 -2.86
N LYS A 79 20.66 0.41 -2.91
CA LYS A 79 21.26 -0.79 -2.31
C LYS A 79 22.46 -1.32 -3.08
N TYR A 80 22.53 -1.02 -4.38
CA TYR A 80 23.60 -1.52 -5.25
C TYR A 80 24.79 -0.58 -5.29
N THR A 81 24.53 0.72 -5.43
CA THR A 81 25.59 1.73 -5.58
C THR A 81 25.94 2.42 -4.26
N GLY A 82 25.11 2.29 -3.23
CA GLY A 82 25.25 3.02 -1.97
C GLY A 82 24.96 4.53 -2.09
N HIS A 83 24.73 5.04 -3.30
CA HIS A 83 24.48 6.45 -3.52
C HIS A 83 23.08 6.84 -3.01
N PRO A 84 22.93 7.99 -2.33
CA PRO A 84 21.63 8.47 -1.89
C PRO A 84 20.74 8.70 -3.10
N LYS A 85 19.46 8.30 -3.04
CA LYS A 85 18.51 8.53 -4.15
C LYS A 85 17.92 9.93 -4.16
N GLY A 86 18.26 10.76 -3.17
CA GLY A 86 17.64 12.08 -2.96
C GLY A 86 16.24 11.98 -2.33
N PHE A 87 15.99 10.91 -1.57
CA PHE A 87 14.74 10.68 -0.85
C PHE A 87 15.00 10.44 0.63
N ALA A 88 14.15 11.02 1.47
CA ALA A 88 14.18 10.80 2.91
C ALA A 88 12.75 10.61 3.46
N TYR A 89 12.66 9.88 4.57
CA TYR A 89 11.47 9.74 5.38
C TYR A 89 11.72 10.31 6.76
N VAL A 90 10.74 11.05 7.27
CA VAL A 90 10.76 11.59 8.64
C VAL A 90 9.51 11.11 9.35
N GLU A 91 9.70 10.48 10.50
CA GLU A 91 8.66 10.01 11.38
C GLU A 91 8.48 11.03 12.50
N PHE A 92 7.30 11.62 12.63
CA PHE A 92 6.98 12.55 13.70
C PHE A 92 6.30 11.84 14.88
N ALA A 93 6.33 12.49 16.05
CA ALA A 93 5.54 12.04 17.19
C ALA A 93 4.03 12.27 16.95
N ASP A 94 3.68 13.36 16.29
CA ASP A 94 2.30 13.81 16.09
C ASP A 94 1.88 13.87 14.61
N VAL A 95 0.60 13.60 14.36
CA VAL A 95 -0.01 13.72 13.03
C VAL A 95 -0.12 15.19 12.58
N GLN A 96 -0.21 16.15 13.51
CA GLN A 96 -0.29 17.57 13.14
C GLN A 96 1.02 18.09 12.56
N SER A 97 2.16 17.58 13.03
CA SER A 97 3.49 17.90 12.51
C SER A 97 3.61 17.56 11.01
N VAL A 98 2.95 16.49 10.56
CA VAL A 98 2.85 16.13 9.13
C VAL A 98 2.20 17.26 8.35
N LYS A 99 1.07 17.82 8.81
CA LYS A 99 0.39 18.92 8.12
C LYS A 99 1.25 20.18 8.05
N ASN A 100 1.93 20.51 9.14
CA ASN A 100 2.85 21.65 9.20
C ASN A 100 4.02 21.48 8.23
N SER A 101 4.58 20.27 8.13
CA SER A 101 5.68 19.99 7.21
C SER A 101 5.27 20.04 5.74
N ILE A 102 4.01 19.72 5.41
CA ILE A 102 3.46 19.89 4.06
C ILE A 102 3.39 21.38 3.68
N ALA A 103 3.23 22.28 4.65
CA ALA A 103 3.31 23.72 4.39
C ALA A 103 4.73 24.18 4.00
N LEU A 104 5.76 23.39 4.31
CA LEU A 104 7.14 23.58 3.84
C LEU A 104 7.42 22.87 2.51
N HIS A 105 6.38 22.49 1.76
CA HIS A 105 6.56 21.98 0.41
C HIS A 105 7.13 23.08 -0.51
N GLU A 106 8.12 22.72 -1.33
CA GLU A 106 8.79 23.61 -2.29
C GLU A 106 9.68 24.69 -1.65
N THR A 107 10.15 24.45 -0.43
CA THR A 107 11.18 25.28 0.19
C THR A 107 12.57 24.97 -0.36
N MET A 108 13.48 25.94 -0.23
CA MET A 108 14.88 25.76 -0.61
C MET A 108 15.67 25.11 0.51
N PHE A 109 16.32 23.99 0.20
CA PHE A 109 17.24 23.27 1.08
C PHE A 109 18.51 22.90 0.31
N LYS A 110 19.68 23.37 0.79
CA LYS A 110 20.98 23.14 0.13
C LYS A 110 20.97 23.43 -1.39
N ASN A 111 20.40 24.57 -1.79
CA ASN A 111 20.25 25.00 -3.19
C ASN A 111 19.36 24.09 -4.07
N ARG A 112 18.55 23.21 -3.46
CA ARG A 112 17.55 22.40 -4.15
C ARG A 112 16.19 22.66 -3.56
N VAL A 113 15.17 22.69 -4.42
CA VAL A 113 13.78 22.79 -3.98
C VAL A 113 13.29 21.42 -3.55
N ILE A 114 12.90 21.26 -2.29
CA ILE A 114 12.44 19.97 -1.77
C ILE A 114 10.95 19.76 -1.99
N THR A 115 10.58 18.52 -2.27
CA THR A 115 9.18 18.10 -2.38
C THR A 115 8.76 17.41 -1.09
N VAL A 116 7.74 17.90 -0.39
CA VAL A 116 7.26 17.27 0.85
C VAL A 116 5.86 16.75 0.63
N SER A 117 5.60 15.50 0.99
CA SER A 117 4.27 14.89 0.94
C SER A 117 4.07 13.88 2.07
N SER A 118 2.84 13.58 2.43
CA SER A 118 2.55 12.52 3.41
C SER A 118 3.05 11.16 2.91
N LYS A 119 3.66 10.37 3.79
CA LYS A 119 4.09 9.02 3.45
C LYS A 119 2.86 8.19 3.07
N ARG A 120 2.91 7.54 1.90
CA ARG A 120 1.88 6.62 1.46
C ARG A 120 2.25 5.21 1.89
N THR A 121 1.36 4.54 2.61
CA THR A 121 1.49 3.09 2.85
C THR A 121 1.45 2.40 1.49
N ASN A 122 2.48 1.61 1.22
CA ASN A 122 2.62 0.92 -0.05
C ASN A 122 1.62 -0.26 -0.09
N VAL A 123 0.37 0.04 -0.38
CA VAL A 123 -0.63 -1.01 -0.61
C VAL A 123 -0.27 -1.71 -1.91
N PRO A 124 -0.02 -3.03 -1.90
CA PRO A 124 0.24 -3.75 -3.13
C PRO A 124 -0.91 -3.52 -4.11
N PHE A 125 -0.56 -3.40 -5.40
CA PHE A 125 -1.50 -3.02 -6.46
C PHE A 125 -2.76 -3.90 -6.54
N PHE A 126 -2.67 -5.15 -6.08
CA PHE A 126 -3.79 -6.10 -5.99
C PHE A 126 -4.79 -5.81 -4.84
N MET A 127 -4.40 -5.04 -3.83
CA MET A 127 -5.21 -4.61 -2.67
C MET A 127 -5.72 -3.17 -2.80
N ARG A 128 -5.19 -2.37 -3.74
CA ARG A 128 -5.73 -1.03 -4.05
C ARG A 128 -7.09 -1.20 -4.71
N GLY A 129 -8.13 -1.16 -3.88
CA GLY A 129 -9.53 -1.39 -4.21
C GLY A 129 -9.87 -1.25 -5.69
N ARG A 130 -10.34 -2.36 -6.24
CA ARG A 130 -11.12 -2.46 -7.48
C ARG A 130 -12.43 -1.68 -7.29
N GLY A 131 -12.31 -0.36 -7.11
CA GLY A 131 -13.42 0.57 -7.12
C GLY A 131 -13.94 0.68 -8.55
N ARG A 132 -15.10 0.05 -8.77
CA ARG A 132 -16.15 0.46 -9.71
C ARG A 132 -15.69 1.07 -11.05
N GLY A 133 -15.91 0.29 -12.10
CA GLY A 133 -16.49 0.84 -13.33
C GLY A 133 -15.52 1.20 -14.45
N ARG A 134 -15.17 0.22 -15.26
CA ARG A 134 -15.22 0.36 -16.72
C ARG A 134 -15.53 -1.00 -17.32
N GLY A 135 -16.63 -1.03 -18.07
CA GLY A 135 -17.32 -2.24 -18.46
C GLY A 135 -16.41 -3.24 -19.16
N ARG A 136 -16.34 -4.44 -18.59
CA ARG A 136 -16.20 -5.66 -19.37
C ARG A 136 -17.45 -5.76 -20.26
N GLY A 137 -17.38 -5.11 -21.42
CA GLY A 137 -18.26 -5.39 -22.54
C GLY A 137 -17.98 -6.80 -23.03
N PHE A 138 -18.55 -7.79 -22.36
CA PHE A 138 -18.88 -9.05 -23.00
C PHE A 138 -20.10 -8.77 -23.88
N PRO A 139 -20.03 -8.89 -25.21
CA PRO A 139 -21.22 -8.92 -26.04
C PRO A 139 -21.89 -10.28 -25.81
N ARG A 140 -22.73 -10.36 -24.77
CA ARG A 140 -23.67 -11.47 -24.63
C ARG A 140 -24.80 -11.24 -25.62
N GLY A 141 -24.71 -11.94 -26.74
CA GLY A 141 -25.80 -12.40 -27.61
C GLY A 141 -27.01 -11.48 -27.78
N ARG A 142 -27.08 -10.81 -28.94
CA ARG A 142 -28.36 -10.47 -29.57
C ARG A 142 -28.55 -11.33 -30.81
N ALA A 143 -29.04 -12.54 -30.59
CA ALA A 143 -29.73 -13.29 -31.63
C ALA A 143 -31.08 -12.59 -31.91
N ARG A 144 -31.25 -12.05 -33.12
CA ARG A 144 -32.53 -11.95 -33.87
C ARG A 144 -32.32 -11.19 -35.16
N GLY A 145 -32.37 -11.88 -36.30
CA GLY A 145 -32.37 -11.23 -37.61
C GLY A 145 -32.11 -12.10 -38.83
N THR A 146 -32.46 -13.38 -38.83
CA THR A 146 -32.54 -14.19 -40.06
C THR A 146 -33.89 -13.96 -40.75
N PHE A 147 -33.94 -13.10 -41.77
CA PHE A 147 -34.96 -13.04 -42.85
C PHE A 147 -34.29 -12.27 -44.01
N ARG A 148 -33.78 -12.88 -45.08
CA ARG A 148 -34.42 -13.59 -46.21
C ARG A 148 -35.48 -12.75 -46.95
N GLY A 149 -35.10 -12.16 -48.09
CA GLY A 149 -35.99 -11.56 -49.10
C GLY A 149 -35.27 -10.45 -49.88
N ARG A 150 -34.64 -10.67 -51.04
CA ARG A 150 -35.17 -10.88 -52.41
C ARG A 150 -35.80 -9.61 -53.04
N ARG A 151 -35.27 -9.26 -54.25
CA ARG A 151 -35.72 -8.26 -55.27
C ARG A 151 -35.15 -6.85 -55.04
N GLY A 152 -34.43 -6.19 -55.96
CA GLY A 152 -34.44 -6.21 -57.42
C GLY A 152 -35.13 -4.95 -57.95
N PHE A 153 -34.55 -4.29 -58.98
CA PHE A 153 -35.06 -3.13 -59.75
C PHE A 153 -34.92 -1.74 -59.06
N HIS A 154 -34.60 -0.59 -59.67
CA HIS A 154 -34.38 -0.12 -61.07
C HIS A 154 -33.91 1.36 -60.97
N GLN A 155 -32.94 1.79 -61.79
CA GLN A 155 -32.61 3.22 -62.05
C GLN A 155 -33.74 3.89 -62.86
N PRO A 156 -34.02 5.21 -62.77
CA PRO A 156 -33.21 6.29 -63.41
C PRO A 156 -33.28 7.64 -62.65
N TYR A 157 -32.67 8.78 -63.02
CA TYR A 157 -31.90 9.27 -64.17
C TYR A 157 -30.64 9.99 -63.65
#